data_AF-A0A963V744-F1
#
_entry.id   AF-A0A963V744-F1
#
_cell.length_a   1.000
_cell.length_b   1.000
_cell.length_c   1.000
_cell.angle_alpha   90.00
_cell.angle_beta   90.00
_cell.angle_gamma   90.00
#
_symmetry.space_group_name_H-M   'P 1'
#
loop_
_entity.id
_entity.type
_entity.pdbx_description
1 polymer ?
#
loop_
_entity_poly.entity_id
_entity_poly.type
_entity_poly.pdbx_seq_one_letter_code
_entity_poly.pdbx_strand_id
1 'polypeptide(L)'
;MPYTYLKKAPRTAETGQTDVRAAVEAMLAEIARDGDAAARRFAHDLDHWDGDIVVSLAEIRAASDRLPEALKADIRFAHANIRR
;
A
#
# COMPACT_ATOMS: atom_id res chain seq x y z
N MET A 1 26.23 -24.18 32.81
CA MET A 1 26.89 -22.96 32.30
C MET A 1 25.80 -22.03 31.79
N PRO A 2 25.60 -20.82 32.35
CA PRO A 2 24.57 -19.91 31.85
C PRO A 2 25.08 -19.17 30.60
N TYR A 3 24.23 -19.05 29.59
CA TYR A 3 24.53 -18.32 28.35
C TYR A 3 24.37 -16.81 28.56
N THR A 4 25.38 -16.02 28.20
CA THR A 4 25.32 -14.55 28.19
C THR A 4 25.06 -14.05 26.78
N TYR A 5 23.88 -13.46 26.56
CA TYR A 5 23.51 -12.90 25.26
C TYR A 5 24.07 -11.48 25.11
N LEU A 6 24.95 -11.28 24.12
CA LEU A 6 25.61 -9.99 23.83
C LEU A 6 24.75 -9.00 23.03
N LYS A 7 23.71 -9.49 22.34
CA LYS A 7 22.76 -8.67 21.58
C LYS A 7 21.34 -9.20 21.82
N LYS A 8 20.47 -8.35 22.34
CA LYS A 8 19.03 -8.62 22.47
C LYS A 8 18.28 -7.58 21.66
N ALA A 9 17.27 -8.01 20.91
CA ALA A 9 16.37 -7.08 20.25
C ALA A 9 15.57 -6.32 21.32
N PRO A 10 15.56 -4.98 21.32
CA PRO A 10 14.82 -4.19 22.30
C PRO A 10 13.30 -4.22 22.07
N ARG A 11 12.86 -4.71 20.91
CA ARG A 11 11.45 -4.80 20.51
C ARG A 11 11.14 -6.20 19.99
N THR A 12 9.95 -6.68 20.29
CA THR A 12 9.35 -7.91 19.74
C THR A 12 8.44 -7.56 18.56
N ALA A 13 7.96 -8.57 17.83
CA ALA A 13 6.94 -8.38 16.78
C ALA A 13 5.64 -7.75 17.32
N GLU A 14 5.41 -7.87 18.63
CA GLU A 14 4.24 -7.34 19.33
C GLU A 14 4.41 -5.89 19.81
N THR A 15 5.63 -5.35 19.76
CA THR A 15 5.90 -3.99 20.27
C THR A 15 5.25 -2.95 19.35
N GLY A 16 4.28 -2.20 19.88
CA GLY A 16 3.53 -1.17 19.15
C GLY A 16 2.26 -1.68 18.43
N GLN A 17 1.93 -2.96 18.58
CA GLN A 17 0.83 -3.59 17.83
C GLN A 17 -0.57 -3.15 18.30
N THR A 18 -0.74 -2.85 19.60
CA THR A 18 -2.00 -2.35 20.15
C THR A 18 -2.36 -0.97 19.59
N ASP A 19 -1.38 -0.08 19.47
CA ASP A 19 -1.60 1.29 18.98
C ASP A 19 -1.98 1.29 17.49
N VAL A 20 -1.32 0.45 16.69
CA VAL A 20 -1.65 0.28 15.27
C VAL A 20 -3.04 -0.31 15.08
N ARG A 21 -3.41 -1.33 15.87
CA ARG A 21 -4.75 -1.93 15.77
C ARG A 21 -5.84 -0.91 16.06
N ALA A 22 -5.70 -0.15 17.15
CA ALA A 22 -6.67 0.87 17.52
C ALA A 22 -6.80 1.96 16.43
N ALA A 23 -5.68 2.38 15.83
CA ALA A 23 -5.68 3.34 14.73
C ALA A 23 -6.43 2.79 13.50
N VAL A 24 -6.18 1.55 13.09
CA VAL A 24 -6.87 0.93 11.94
C VAL A 24 -8.37 0.78 12.20
N GLU A 25 -8.77 0.33 13.40
CA GLU A 25 -10.18 0.20 13.77
C GLU A 25 -10.90 1.57 13.70
N ALA A 26 -10.26 2.64 14.18
CA ALA A 26 -10.81 3.99 14.09
C ALA A 26 -10.94 4.48 12.63
N MET A 27 -9.92 4.26 11.79
CA MET A 27 -9.96 4.63 10.37
C MET A 27 -11.06 3.89 9.61
N LEU A 28 -11.23 2.58 9.85
CA LEU A 28 -12.29 1.78 9.23
C LEU A 28 -13.68 2.23 9.66
N ALA A 29 -13.87 2.53 10.96
CA ALA A 29 -15.15 3.04 11.46
C ALA A 29 -15.50 4.40 10.82
N GLU A 30 -14.50 5.25 10.59
CA GLU A 30 -14.68 6.53 9.92
C GLU A 30 -15.00 6.36 8.43
N ILE A 31 -14.29 5.48 7.70
CA ILE A 31 -14.62 5.15 6.31
C ILE A 31 -16.03 4.56 6.20
N ALA A 32 -16.44 3.70 7.13
CA ALA A 32 -17.80 3.14 7.12
C ALA A 32 -18.89 4.21 7.33
N ARG A 33 -18.59 5.27 8.08
CA ARG A 33 -19.51 6.37 8.38
C ARG A 33 -19.56 7.43 7.28
N ASP A 34 -18.42 7.81 6.73
CA ASP A 34 -18.26 8.96 5.82
C ASP A 34 -17.91 8.59 4.37
N GLY A 35 -17.63 7.31 4.10
CA GLY A 35 -17.32 6.79 2.78
C GLY A 35 -16.13 7.50 2.11
N ASP A 36 -16.33 7.92 0.87
CA ASP A 36 -15.31 8.53 0.02
C ASP A 36 -14.70 9.81 0.61
N ALA A 37 -15.45 10.56 1.43
CA ALA A 37 -14.93 11.78 2.05
C ALA A 37 -13.78 11.46 3.03
N ALA A 38 -13.96 10.43 3.85
CA ALA A 38 -12.90 9.93 4.74
C ALA A 38 -11.73 9.35 3.95
N ALA A 39 -12.01 8.55 2.92
CA ALA A 39 -10.95 7.95 2.09
C ALA A 39 -10.08 9.03 1.41
N ARG A 40 -10.69 10.09 0.86
CA ARG A 40 -9.97 11.23 0.27
C ARG A 40 -9.12 11.98 1.28
N ARG A 41 -9.66 12.21 2.48
CA ARG A 41 -8.90 12.85 3.56
C ARG A 41 -7.69 12.01 3.98
N PHE A 42 -7.86 10.69 4.12
CA PHE A 42 -6.73 9.81 4.43
C PHE A 42 -5.68 9.77 3.32
N ALA A 43 -6.08 9.80 2.04
CA ALA A 43 -5.13 9.91 0.91
C ALA A 43 -4.29 11.21 0.99
N HIS A 44 -4.92 12.34 1.35
CA HIS A 44 -4.19 13.58 1.58
C HIS A 44 -3.28 13.51 2.81
N ASP A 45 -3.81 13.08 3.96
CA ASP A 45 -3.09 13.15 5.23
C ASP A 45 -1.91 12.16 5.31
N LEU A 46 -2.04 10.98 4.68
CA LEU A 46 -1.07 9.90 4.75
C LEU A 46 -0.15 9.82 3.53
N ASP A 47 -0.72 9.95 2.33
CA ASP A 47 0.02 9.81 1.07
C ASP A 47 0.37 11.17 0.44
N HIS A 48 -0.12 12.28 1.02
CA HIS A 48 0.01 13.63 0.47
C HIS A 48 -0.58 13.74 -0.95
N TRP A 49 -1.66 13.00 -1.20
CA TRP A 49 -2.34 12.96 -2.49
C TRP A 49 -3.57 13.86 -2.54
N ASP A 50 -3.49 14.90 -3.38
CA ASP A 50 -4.58 15.84 -3.67
C ASP A 50 -5.28 15.60 -5.02
N GLY A 51 -4.83 14.58 -5.77
CA GLY A 51 -5.30 14.31 -7.12
C GLY A 51 -6.59 13.49 -7.18
N ASP A 52 -6.98 13.14 -8.42
CA ASP A 52 -8.13 12.28 -8.64
C ASP A 52 -7.89 10.87 -8.08
N ILE A 53 -8.91 10.30 -7.44
CA ILE A 53 -8.87 8.93 -6.91
C ILE A 53 -9.06 7.90 -8.03
N VAL A 54 -9.89 8.23 -9.02
CA VAL A 54 -10.14 7.35 -10.17
C VAL A 54 -9.15 7.70 -11.26
N VAL A 55 -8.24 6.77 -11.55
CA VAL A 55 -7.32 6.92 -12.68
C VAL A 55 -8.09 6.82 -13.99
N SER A 56 -8.03 7.86 -14.81
CA SER A 56 -8.74 7.91 -16.08
C SER A 56 -8.11 6.99 -17.14
N LEU A 57 -8.91 6.60 -18.13
CA LEU A 57 -8.41 5.81 -19.26
C LEU A 57 -7.31 6.54 -20.04
N ALA A 58 -7.37 7.87 -20.09
CA ALA A 58 -6.35 8.70 -20.73
C ALA A 58 -5.01 8.61 -19.99
N GLU A 59 -5.02 8.71 -18.66
CA GLU A 59 -3.82 8.56 -17.84
C GLU A 59 -3.23 7.15 -17.93
N ILE A 60 -4.07 6.12 -17.95
CA ILE A 60 -3.63 4.73 -18.15
C ILE A 60 -2.91 4.58 -19.50
N ARG A 61 -3.49 5.11 -20.57
CA ARG A 61 -2.87 5.07 -21.92
C ARG A 61 -1.55 5.83 -21.94
N ALA A 62 -1.54 7.07 -21.44
CA ALA A 62 -0.34 7.89 -21.38
C ALA A 62 0.77 7.23 -20.53
N ALA A 63 0.42 6.58 -19.42
CA ALA A 63 1.37 5.82 -18.62
C ALA A 63 1.91 4.59 -19.39
N SER A 64 1.03 3.86 -20.08
CA SER A 64 1.42 2.71 -20.90
C SER A 64 2.35 3.10 -22.05
N ASP A 65 2.08 4.23 -22.71
CA ASP A 65 2.84 4.70 -23.87
C ASP A 65 4.26 5.14 -23.51
N ARG A 66 4.50 5.52 -22.25
CA ARG A 66 5.84 5.88 -21.74
C ARG A 66 6.77 4.68 -21.52
N LEU A 67 6.24 3.45 -21.54
CA LEU A 67 7.04 2.26 -21.28
C LEU A 67 7.73 1.73 -22.55
N PRO A 68 9.00 1.29 -22.47
CA PRO A 68 9.66 0.59 -23.58
C PRO A 68 8.93 -0.70 -23.99
N GLU A 69 8.91 -1.01 -25.29
CA GLU A 69 8.22 -2.20 -25.80
C GLU A 69 8.77 -3.53 -25.24
N ALA A 70 10.09 -3.59 -24.98
CA ALA A 70 10.71 -4.75 -24.36
C ALA A 70 10.11 -5.05 -22.97
N LEU A 71 9.98 -4.02 -22.12
CA LEU A 71 9.38 -4.18 -20.79
C LEU A 71 7.92 -4.64 -20.87
N LYS A 72 7.15 -4.09 -21.82
CA LYS A 72 5.77 -4.55 -22.04
C LYS A 72 5.74 -6.02 -22.48
N ALA A 73 6.68 -6.45 -23.31
CA ALA A 73 6.79 -7.83 -23.75
C ALA A 73 7.12 -8.79 -22.58
N ASP A 74 8.04 -8.40 -21.70
CA ASP A 74 8.42 -9.19 -20.52
C ASP A 74 7.24 -9.37 -19.56
N ILE A 75 6.49 -8.29 -19.29
CA ILE A 75 5.28 -8.36 -18.46
C ILE A 75 4.23 -9.27 -19.10
N ARG A 76 4.01 -9.17 -20.41
CA ARG A 76 3.07 -10.06 -21.14
C ARG A 76 3.49 -11.52 -21.06
N PHE A 77 4.78 -11.81 -21.17
CA PHE A 77 5.31 -13.16 -21.04
C PHE A 77 5.06 -13.72 -19.63
N ALA A 78 5.41 -12.96 -18.58
CA ALA A 78 5.14 -13.36 -17.19
C ALA A 78 3.65 -13.59 -16.92
N HIS A 79 2.80 -12.67 -17.36
CA HIS A 79 1.35 -12.79 -17.22
C HIS A 79 0.80 -14.03 -17.94
N ALA A 80 1.30 -14.36 -19.14
CA ALA A 80 0.91 -15.56 -19.86
C ALA A 80 1.31 -16.85 -19.11
N ASN A 81 2.43 -16.84 -18.39
CA ASN A 81 2.87 -17.97 -17.57
C ASN A 81 2.01 -18.13 -16.31
N ILE A 82 1.64 -17.03 -15.64
CA ILE A 82 0.79 -17.05 -14.43
C ILE A 82 -0.62 -17.56 -14.75
N ARG A 83 -1.14 -17.24 -15.93
CA ARG A 83 -2.51 -17.63 -16.33
C ARG A 83 -2.65 -19.11 -16.71
N ARG A 84 -1.54 -19.83 -16.93
CA ARG A 84 -1.55 -21.26 -17.27
C ARG A 84 -1.68 -22.10 -16.02
#